data_AF-M0P4F7-F1
#
_entry.id   AF-M0P4F7-F1
#
_cell.length_a   1.000
_cell.length_b   1.000
_cell.length_c   1.000
_cell.angle_alpha   90.00
_cell.angle_beta   90.00
_cell.angle_gamma   90.00
#
_symmetry.space_group_name_H-M   'P 1'
#
loop_
_entity.id
_entity.type
_entity.pdbx_description
1 polymer ?
#
loop_
_entity_poly.entity_id
_entity_poly.type
_entity_poly.pdbx_seq_one_letter_code
_entity_poly.pdbx_strand_id
1 'polypeptide(L)'
;MSPANETLLPSRRALGTGLLAGLAHLAVAGALAEWFGFSIGVTPFLGYVALGGLSLGAVPVAVLVETRLVAPSIVVGVAFVASAYGTWSVYVAPVATPTPVDPTPFGWYLIGWVAVLGAALVAGGAEYGVRRVANARRE
;
A
#
# COMPACT_ATOMS: atom_id res chain seq x y z
N MET A 1 31.96 -6.16 11.93
CA MET A 1 30.50 -5.98 11.95
C MET A 1 29.87 -7.33 12.27
N SER A 2 28.94 -7.40 13.22
CA SER A 2 28.33 -8.68 13.64
C SER A 2 27.44 -9.23 12.51
N PRO A 3 27.44 -10.56 12.24
CA PRO A 3 26.61 -11.18 11.21
C PRO A 3 25.10 -10.93 11.39
N ALA A 4 24.65 -10.48 12.58
CA ALA A 4 23.28 -10.06 12.83
C ALA A 4 22.85 -8.76 12.11
N ASN A 5 23.81 -7.94 11.66
CA ASN A 5 23.48 -6.70 10.92
C ASN A 5 23.31 -6.92 9.41
N GLU A 6 23.87 -8.00 8.86
CA GLU A 6 23.69 -8.34 7.44
C GLU A 6 22.23 -8.67 7.09
N THR A 7 21.44 -9.09 8.09
CA THR A 7 20.02 -9.46 7.93
C THR A 7 19.03 -8.30 7.99
N LEU A 8 19.47 -7.06 8.28
CA LEU A 8 18.56 -5.91 8.42
C LEU A 8 18.37 -5.11 7.13
N LEU A 9 19.28 -5.23 6.17
CA LEU A 9 19.23 -4.47 4.93
C LEU A 9 18.54 -5.30 3.84
N PRO A 10 17.49 -4.78 3.18
CA PRO A 10 16.86 -5.49 2.07
C PRO A 10 17.86 -5.71 0.93
N SER A 11 17.71 -6.80 0.19
CA SER A 11 18.56 -7.04 -0.98
C SER A 11 18.45 -5.90 -2.00
N ARG A 12 19.50 -5.67 -2.79
CA ARG A 12 19.46 -4.66 -3.87
C ARG A 12 18.28 -4.88 -4.83
N ARG A 13 17.92 -6.14 -5.05
CA ARG A 13 16.75 -6.53 -5.84
C ARG A 13 15.45 -6.09 -5.16
N ALA A 14 15.27 -6.39 -3.87
CA ALA A 14 14.08 -5.97 -3.12
C ALA A 14 13.96 -4.43 -3.07
N LEU A 15 15.08 -3.72 -2.85
CA LEU A 15 15.12 -2.25 -2.90
C LEU A 15 14.72 -1.71 -4.27
N GLY A 16 15.33 -2.22 -5.35
CA GLY A 16 15.05 -1.74 -6.71
C GLY A 16 13.61 -2.04 -7.14
N THR A 17 13.14 -3.29 -6.97
CA THR A 17 11.78 -3.67 -7.34
C THR A 17 10.74 -3.00 -6.44
N GLY A 18 11.00 -2.88 -5.14
CA GLY A 18 10.16 -2.14 -4.21
C GLY A 18 10.03 -0.68 -4.62
N LEU A 19 11.14 0.02 -4.87
CA LEU A 19 11.10 1.43 -5.29
C LEU A 19 10.29 1.61 -6.59
N LEU A 20 10.49 0.75 -7.59
CA LEU A 20 9.72 0.79 -8.84
C LEU A 20 8.22 0.60 -8.60
N ALA A 21 7.84 -0.35 -7.75
CA ALA A 21 6.46 -0.57 -7.37
C ALA A 21 5.87 0.60 -6.58
N GLY A 22 6.65 1.21 -5.69
CA GLY A 22 6.29 2.42 -4.97
C GLY A 22 6.00 3.59 -5.92
N LEU A 23 6.88 3.82 -6.89
CA LEU A 23 6.70 4.88 -7.88
C LEU A 23 5.48 4.62 -8.77
N ALA A 24 5.29 3.37 -9.21
CA ALA A 24 4.11 2.99 -9.98
C ALA A 24 2.82 3.20 -9.17
N HIS A 25 2.79 2.76 -7.91
CA HIS A 25 1.65 2.96 -7.01
C HIS A 25 1.35 4.45 -6.84
N LEU A 26 2.37 5.24 -6.49
CA LEU A 26 2.24 6.69 -6.33
C LEU A 26 1.71 7.37 -7.60
N ALA A 27 2.21 6.98 -8.78
CA ALA A 27 1.75 7.53 -10.05
C ALA A 27 0.27 7.21 -10.31
N VAL A 28 -0.16 5.96 -10.12
CA VAL A 28 -1.56 5.58 -10.29
C VAL A 28 -2.44 6.26 -9.24
N ALA A 29 -2.00 6.31 -7.99
CA ALA A 29 -2.74 6.98 -6.92
C ALA A 29 -2.89 8.48 -7.18
N GLY A 30 -1.85 9.14 -7.68
CA GLY A 30 -1.87 10.53 -8.09
C GLY A 30 -2.83 10.78 -9.25
N ALA A 31 -2.78 9.94 -10.29
CA ALA A 31 -3.70 10.03 -11.42
C ALA A 31 -5.17 9.84 -11.01
N LEU A 32 -5.45 8.89 -10.12
CA LEU A 32 -6.79 8.69 -9.56
C LEU A 32 -7.23 9.88 -8.72
N ALA A 33 -6.34 10.46 -7.91
CA ALA A 33 -6.66 11.62 -7.10
C ALA A 33 -6.97 12.84 -7.95
N GLU A 34 -6.21 13.09 -9.02
CA GLU A 34 -6.51 14.12 -10.01
C GLU A 34 -7.86 13.87 -10.68
N TRP A 35 -8.11 12.64 -11.11
CA TRP A 35 -9.39 12.27 -11.74
C TRP A 35 -10.58 12.43 -10.79
N PHE A 36 -10.41 12.15 -9.50
CA PHE A 36 -11.43 12.38 -8.47
C PHE A 36 -11.51 13.83 -7.98
N GLY A 37 -10.73 14.75 -8.57
CA GLY A 37 -10.78 16.18 -8.27
C GLY A 37 -10.15 16.57 -6.94
N PHE A 38 -9.26 15.74 -6.38
CA PHE A 38 -8.54 16.10 -5.15
C PHE A 38 -7.51 17.18 -5.43
N SER A 39 -7.61 18.29 -4.68
CA SER A 39 -6.61 19.36 -4.74
C SER A 39 -5.35 18.99 -3.95
N ILE A 40 -4.52 18.13 -4.52
CA ILE A 40 -3.19 17.79 -3.97
C ILE A 40 -2.16 18.86 -4.37
N GLY A 41 -2.48 20.14 -4.15
CA GLY A 41 -1.56 21.25 -4.41
C GLY A 41 -0.28 21.17 -3.57
N VAL A 42 0.65 22.10 -3.78
CA VAL A 42 1.91 22.20 -3.01
C VAL A 42 1.60 22.63 -1.57
N THR A 43 1.19 21.64 -0.78
CA THR A 43 0.86 21.77 0.64
C THR A 43 1.76 20.83 1.43
N PRO A 44 2.01 21.09 2.73
CA PRO A 44 2.75 20.15 3.58
C PRO A 44 2.14 18.74 3.57
N PHE A 45 0.85 18.64 3.29
CA PHE A 45 0.10 17.39 3.17
C PHE A 45 0.50 16.56 1.93
N LEU A 46 0.99 17.19 0.85
CA LEU A 46 1.48 16.49 -0.34
C LEU A 46 2.65 15.54 0.00
N GLY A 47 3.59 15.98 0.85
CA GLY A 47 4.72 15.16 1.26
C GLY A 47 4.28 13.90 2.03
N TYR A 48 3.27 14.03 2.89
CA TYR A 48 2.68 12.92 3.63
C TYR A 48 2.02 11.90 2.71
N VAL A 49 1.19 12.35 1.77
CA VAL A 49 0.50 11.47 0.81
C VAL A 49 1.49 10.83 -0.17
N ALA A 50 2.50 11.58 -0.62
CA ALA A 50 3.53 11.05 -1.51
C ALA A 50 4.36 9.96 -0.83
N LEU A 51 4.76 10.18 0.43
CA LEU A 51 5.43 9.15 1.24
C LEU A 51 4.52 7.93 1.43
N GLY A 52 3.24 8.15 1.70
CA GLY A 52 2.26 7.08 1.84
C GLY A 52 2.11 6.23 0.58
N GLY A 53 1.88 6.86 -0.58
CA GLY A 53 1.77 6.16 -1.86
C GLY A 53 3.04 5.38 -2.22
N LEU A 54 4.21 6.01 -2.04
CA LEU A 54 5.49 5.34 -2.26
C LEU A 54 5.65 4.13 -1.32
N SER A 55 5.35 4.28 -0.03
CA SER A 55 5.51 3.23 0.98
C SER A 55 4.56 2.05 0.76
N LEU A 56 3.30 2.34 0.41
CA LEU A 56 2.29 1.32 0.15
C LEU A 56 2.59 0.50 -1.11
N GLY A 57 3.26 1.04 -2.12
CA GLY A 57 3.78 0.22 -3.21
C GLY A 57 5.10 -0.49 -2.84
N ALA A 58 6.03 0.23 -2.22
CA ALA A 58 7.41 -0.25 -2.06
C ALA A 58 7.57 -1.33 -1.00
N VAL A 59 7.02 -1.12 0.20
CA VAL A 59 7.22 -2.02 1.34
C VAL A 59 6.65 -3.41 1.08
N PRO A 60 5.37 -3.59 0.70
CA PRO A 60 4.84 -4.94 0.50
C PRO A 60 5.51 -5.67 -0.67
N VAL A 61 5.92 -4.96 -1.72
CA VAL A 61 6.65 -5.58 -2.85
C VAL A 61 8.08 -5.96 -2.47
N ALA A 62 8.78 -5.14 -1.69
CA ALA A 62 10.09 -5.51 -1.16
C ALA A 62 9.98 -6.76 -0.27
N VAL A 63 8.97 -6.82 0.61
CA VAL A 63 8.67 -8.00 1.43
C VAL A 63 8.38 -9.22 0.55
N LEU A 64 7.56 -9.08 -0.49
CA LEU A 64 7.26 -10.15 -1.44
C LEU A 64 8.53 -10.66 -2.14
N VAL A 65 9.41 -9.78 -2.60
CA VAL A 65 10.64 -10.18 -3.31
C VAL A 65 11.61 -10.90 -2.37
N GLU A 66 11.76 -10.42 -1.14
CA GLU A 66 12.73 -10.95 -0.18
C GLU A 66 12.25 -12.25 0.48
N THR A 67 10.97 -12.30 0.87
CA THR A 67 10.43 -13.37 1.72
C THR A 67 9.38 -14.25 1.04
N ARG A 68 8.96 -13.89 -0.18
CA ARG A 68 7.85 -14.53 -0.92
C ARG A 68 6.51 -14.50 -0.18
N LEU A 69 6.34 -13.61 0.79
CA LEU A 69 5.05 -13.37 1.46
C LEU A 69 4.17 -12.52 0.53
N VAL A 70 2.99 -13.04 0.18
CA VAL A 70 2.09 -12.43 -0.80
C VAL A 70 1.00 -11.61 -0.13
N ALA A 71 0.65 -11.95 1.11
CA ALA A 71 -0.45 -11.32 1.85
C ALA A 71 -0.31 -9.80 1.97
N PRO A 72 0.87 -9.20 2.26
CA PRO A 72 1.00 -7.75 2.33
C PRO A 72 0.59 -7.04 1.04
N SER A 73 1.04 -7.56 -0.12
CA SER A 73 0.70 -6.99 -1.43
C SER A 73 -0.77 -7.12 -1.75
N ILE A 74 -1.40 -8.24 -1.38
CA ILE A 74 -2.85 -8.45 -1.56
C ILE A 74 -3.64 -7.45 -0.72
N VAL A 75 -3.29 -7.28 0.56
CA VAL A 75 -3.99 -6.35 1.45
C VAL A 75 -3.96 -4.93 0.91
N VAL A 76 -2.78 -4.45 0.51
CA VAL A 76 -2.65 -3.10 -0.07
C VAL A 76 -3.39 -3.00 -1.41
N GLY A 77 -3.25 -3.98 -2.30
CA GLY A 77 -3.91 -3.98 -3.60
C GLY A 77 -5.44 -3.96 -3.49
N VAL A 78 -6.00 -4.79 -2.61
CA VAL A 78 -7.44 -4.84 -2.33
C VAL A 78 -7.91 -3.52 -1.71
N ALA A 79 -7.20 -2.97 -0.72
CA ALA A 79 -7.55 -1.69 -0.12
C ALA A 79 -7.54 -0.54 -1.14
N PHE A 80 -6.55 -0.53 -2.04
CA PHE A 80 -6.45 0.45 -3.12
C PHE A 80 -7.63 0.34 -4.10
N VAL A 81 -7.89 -0.85 -4.61
CA VAL A 81 -8.98 -1.09 -5.58
C VAL A 81 -10.34 -0.83 -4.95
N ALA A 82 -10.59 -1.32 -3.73
CA ALA A 82 -11.86 -1.14 -3.04
C ALA A 82 -12.13 0.33 -2.73
N SER A 83 -11.12 1.09 -2.31
CA SER A 83 -11.26 2.52 -2.04
C SER A 83 -11.47 3.34 -3.32
N ALA A 84 -10.72 3.06 -4.38
CA ALA A 84 -10.90 3.70 -5.68
C ALA A 84 -12.29 3.41 -6.27
N TYR A 85 -12.72 2.15 -6.25
CA TYR A 85 -14.05 1.74 -6.70
C TYR A 85 -15.16 2.35 -5.83
N GLY A 86 -14.98 2.39 -4.51
CA GLY A 86 -15.92 3.02 -3.60
C GLY A 86 -16.10 4.52 -3.87
N THR A 87 -15.02 5.23 -4.17
CA THR A 87 -15.11 6.64 -4.59
C THR A 87 -15.79 6.78 -5.94
N TRP A 88 -15.38 5.99 -6.94
CA TRP A 88 -15.95 6.08 -8.29
C TRP A 88 -17.45 5.77 -8.31
N SER A 89 -17.86 4.66 -7.68
CA SER A 89 -19.25 4.17 -7.71
C SER A 89 -20.24 5.11 -7.03
N VAL A 90 -19.79 5.93 -6.06
CA VAL A 90 -20.65 6.84 -5.30
C VAL A 90 -20.57 8.28 -5.80
N TYR A 91 -19.39 8.75 -6.22
CA TYR A 91 -19.15 10.18 -6.47
C TYR A 91 -18.81 10.52 -7.92
N VAL A 92 -18.62 9.52 -8.80
CA VAL A 92 -18.27 9.75 -10.21
C VAL A 92 -19.27 9.10 -11.17
N ALA A 93 -19.63 7.84 -10.94
CA ALA A 93 -20.53 7.09 -11.81
C ALA A 93 -22.01 7.57 -11.77
N PRO A 94 -22.58 7.97 -10.62
CA PRO A 94 -24.00 8.33 -10.56
C PRO A 94 -24.33 9.67 -11.25
N VAL A 95 -25.56 9.78 -11.78
CA VAL A 95 -26.07 11.02 -12.41
C VAL A 95 -26.27 12.14 -11.38
N ALA A 96 -26.65 11.79 -10.15
CA ALA A 96 -26.76 12.71 -9.03
C ALA A 96 -25.68 12.35 -8.00
N THR A 97 -24.72 13.24 -7.80
CA THR A 97 -23.60 13.04 -6.88
C THR A 97 -23.94 13.61 -5.50
N PRO A 98 -23.87 12.80 -4.43
CA PRO A 98 -24.03 13.32 -3.09
C PRO A 98 -22.82 14.19 -2.73
N THR A 99 -23.07 15.27 -1.96
CA THR A 99 -21.97 16.04 -1.37
C THR A 99 -21.34 15.21 -0.24
N PRO A 100 -20.02 14.93 -0.27
CA PRO A 100 -19.37 14.18 0.80
C PRO A 100 -19.44 14.94 2.13
N VAL A 101 -19.79 14.24 3.21
CA VAL A 101 -19.70 14.77 4.59
C VAL A 101 -18.31 14.57 5.21
N ASP A 102 -17.54 13.63 4.64
CA ASP A 102 -16.21 13.18 5.07
C ASP A 102 -15.34 12.91 3.83
N PRO A 103 -14.01 12.66 3.97
CA PRO A 103 -13.21 12.13 2.88
C PRO A 103 -13.89 10.92 2.21
N THR A 104 -13.82 10.86 0.88
CA THR A 104 -14.33 9.69 0.14
C THR A 104 -13.50 8.44 0.50
N PRO A 105 -13.94 7.22 0.16
CA PRO A 105 -13.16 6.01 0.46
C PRO A 105 -11.69 6.09 0.00
N PHE A 106 -11.44 6.60 -1.21
CA PHE A 106 -10.09 6.86 -1.71
C PHE A 106 -9.36 7.96 -0.91
N GLY A 107 -10.06 9.02 -0.50
CA GLY A 107 -9.50 10.04 0.40
C GLY A 107 -9.04 9.45 1.74
N TRP A 108 -9.84 8.57 2.35
CA TRP A 108 -9.45 7.83 3.56
C TRP A 108 -8.27 6.89 3.32
N TYR A 109 -8.18 6.27 2.15
CA TYR A 109 -7.01 5.46 1.80
C TYR A 109 -5.72 6.30 1.75
N LEU A 110 -5.77 7.50 1.15
CA LEU A 110 -4.61 8.40 1.06
C LEU A 110 -4.18 8.94 2.44
N ILE A 111 -5.12 9.27 3.32
CA ILE A 111 -4.82 9.78 4.66
C ILE A 111 -4.46 8.64 5.62
N GLY A 112 -5.12 7.49 5.51
CA GLY A 112 -5.01 6.35 6.42
C GLY A 112 -3.91 5.36 6.06
N TRP A 113 -2.95 5.73 5.21
CA TRP A 113 -1.97 4.79 4.64
C TRP A 113 -1.15 4.04 5.70
N VAL A 114 -0.89 4.64 6.86
CA VAL A 114 -0.18 3.99 7.98
C VAL A 114 -0.97 2.79 8.50
N ALA A 115 -2.29 2.92 8.62
CA ALA A 115 -3.17 1.83 9.06
C ALA A 115 -3.22 0.71 8.01
N VAL A 116 -3.30 1.08 6.71
CA VAL A 116 -3.25 0.12 5.60
C VAL A 116 -1.93 -0.66 5.61
N LEU A 117 -0.80 0.03 5.77
CA LEU A 117 0.52 -0.60 5.84
C LEU A 117 0.64 -1.50 7.08
N GLY A 118 0.16 -1.04 8.24
CA GLY A 118 0.13 -1.84 9.46
C GLY A 118 -0.68 -3.13 9.28
N ALA A 119 -1.87 -3.05 8.68
CA ALA A 119 -2.69 -4.22 8.37
C ALA A 119 -1.97 -5.18 7.40
N ALA A 120 -1.30 -4.65 6.37
CA ALA A 120 -0.53 -5.45 5.42
C ALA A 120 0.64 -6.20 6.11
N LEU A 121 1.35 -5.55 7.02
CA LEU A 121 2.44 -6.17 7.77
C LEU A 121 1.94 -7.23 8.76
N VAL A 122 0.82 -6.99 9.44
CA VAL A 122 0.15 -8.00 10.29
C VAL A 122 -0.24 -9.22 9.47
N ALA A 123 -0.81 -9.03 8.27
CA ALA A 123 -1.14 -10.12 7.37
C ALA A 123 0.10 -10.91 6.92
N GLY A 124 1.20 -10.21 6.61
CA GLY A 124 2.49 -10.85 6.31
C GLY A 124 3.04 -11.66 7.48
N GLY A 125 2.95 -11.13 8.70
CA GLY A 125 3.36 -11.85 9.92
C GLY A 125 2.52 -13.11 10.16
N ALA A 126 1.21 -13.04 9.94
CA ALA A 126 0.32 -14.19 10.01
C ALA A 126 0.66 -15.25 8.95
N GLU A 127 0.85 -14.84 7.69
CA GLU A 127 1.26 -15.73 6.60
C GLU A 127 2.60 -16.42 6.91
N TYR A 128 3.58 -15.67 7.41
CA TYR A 128 4.88 -16.19 7.83
C TYR A 128 4.73 -17.24 8.93
N GLY A 129 3.94 -16.96 9.96
CA GLY A 129 3.68 -17.89 11.06
C GLY A 129 3.05 -19.20 10.59
N VAL A 130 2.05 -19.12 9.70
CA VAL A 130 1.39 -20.30 9.11
C VAL A 130 2.37 -21.14 8.31
N ARG A 131 3.18 -20.52 7.45
CA ARG A 131 4.18 -21.23 6.63
C ARG A 131 5.22 -21.94 7.50
N ARG A 132 5.67 -21.30 8.58
CA ARG A 132 6.64 -21.89 9.52
C ARG A 132 6.09 -23.15 10.20
N VAL A 133 4.86 -23.08 10.73
CA VAL A 133 4.21 -24.22 11.38
C VAL A 133 3.95 -25.35 10.40
N ALA A 134 3.54 -25.04 9.17
CA ALA A 134 3.29 -26.04 8.14
C ALA A 134 4.57 -26.80 7.75
N ASN A 135 5.71 -26.11 7.66
CA ASN A 135 6.99 -26.74 7.34
C ASN A 135 7.50 -27.63 8.48
N ALA A 136 7.40 -27.18 9.74
CA ALA A 136 7.83 -27.96 10.90
C ALA A 136 7.02 -29.26 11.11
N ARG A 137 5.80 -29.34 10.57
CA ARG A 137 4.97 -30.55 10.60
C ARG A 137 5.28 -31.56 9.48
N ARG A 138 6.12 -31.18 8.51
CA ARG A 138 6.50 -32.02 7.35
C ARG A 138 7.86 -32.69 7.52
N GLU A 139 8.63 -32.27 8.51
CA GLU A 139 9.89 -32.87 8.97
C GLU A 139 9.60 -33.95 10.03
#